data_AF-A0A7W0QLU6-F1
#
_entry.id   AF-A0A7W0QLU6-F1
#
_cell.length_a   1.000
_cell.length_b   1.000
_cell.length_c   1.000
_cell.angle_alpha   90.00
_cell.angle_beta   90.00
_cell.angle_gamma   90.00
#
_symmetry.space_group_name_H-M   'P 1'
#
loop_
_entity.id
_entity.type
_entity.pdbx_description
1 polymer ?
#
loop_
_entity_poly.entity_id
_entity_poly.type
_entity_poly.pdbx_seq_one_letter_code
_entity_poly.pdbx_strand_id
1 'polypeptide(L)'
;MLRRTLIAASVAVGAALLAGVALSSQSSSAAPVVVHRHAATNAKVPAGLAPFVANARIATAKYSTNLGRAKRDGYTVVVTRHIPDMGWHFLNPAYTKFDVTKPAILVYAKRGAQWQLVAFEWVF
;
A
#
# COMPACT_ATOMS: atom_id res chain seq x y z
N MET A 1 -42.73 33.18 -5.65
CA MET A 1 -42.86 32.03 -6.59
C MET A 1 -42.86 32.55 -8.03
N LEU A 2 -41.78 32.30 -8.78
CA LEU A 2 -41.64 32.20 -10.26
C LEU A 2 -40.13 32.04 -10.51
N ARG A 3 -39.56 30.86 -10.83
CA ARG A 3 -39.40 30.23 -12.17
C ARG A 3 -38.80 31.24 -13.17
N ARG A 4 -37.75 30.99 -13.98
CA ARG A 4 -37.04 29.80 -14.46
C ARG A 4 -35.93 30.30 -15.44
N THR A 5 -34.76 29.66 -15.45
CA THR A 5 -33.87 29.34 -16.61
C THR A 5 -33.43 30.42 -17.64
N LEU A 6 -32.12 30.54 -17.92
CA LEU A 6 -31.45 29.94 -19.10
C LEU A 6 -29.94 30.30 -19.19
N ILE A 7 -29.21 29.38 -19.81
CA ILE A 7 -27.75 29.29 -20.02
C ILE A 7 -27.36 30.11 -21.26
N ALA A 8 -26.17 30.72 -21.28
CA ALA A 8 -25.46 31.02 -22.52
C ALA A 8 -23.93 30.84 -22.32
N ALA A 9 -23.40 29.87 -23.05
CA ALA A 9 -21.98 29.57 -23.18
C ALA A 9 -21.28 30.60 -24.08
N SER A 10 -19.98 30.82 -23.88
CA SER A 10 -19.11 31.42 -24.90
C SER A 10 -17.72 30.80 -24.79
N VAL A 11 -17.43 29.91 -25.72
CA VAL A 11 -16.09 29.41 -26.02
C VAL A 11 -15.38 30.47 -26.85
N ALA A 12 -14.16 30.84 -26.48
CA ALA A 12 -13.23 31.50 -27.39
C ALA A 12 -11.81 31.02 -27.09
N VAL A 13 -11.35 30.12 -27.94
CA VAL A 13 -9.93 29.78 -28.14
C VAL A 13 -9.31 30.90 -28.96
N GLY A 14 -8.20 31.49 -28.50
CA GLY A 14 -7.48 32.52 -29.23
C GLY A 14 -6.06 32.68 -28.70
N ALA A 15 -5.09 32.34 -29.53
CA ALA A 15 -3.66 32.34 -29.23
C ALA A 15 -3.01 33.74 -29.34
N ALA A 16 -1.92 33.88 -28.59
CA ALA A 16 -0.66 34.58 -28.95
C ALA A 16 -0.36 35.98 -28.34
N LEU A 17 0.70 35.96 -27.52
CA LEU A 17 1.84 36.90 -27.41
C LEU A 17 1.85 38.01 -26.33
N LEU A 18 2.64 37.70 -25.28
CA LEU A 18 3.70 38.48 -24.64
C LEU A 18 3.36 39.75 -23.84
N ALA A 19 3.22 39.59 -22.51
CA ALA A 19 3.65 40.59 -21.53
C ALA A 19 4.27 39.86 -20.32
N GLY A 20 5.52 40.19 -20.02
CA GLY A 20 6.38 39.47 -19.10
C GLY A 20 5.91 39.54 -17.64
N VAL A 21 5.73 38.37 -17.05
CA VAL A 21 5.83 38.16 -15.61
C VAL A 21 7.08 37.32 -15.41
N ALA A 22 8.14 37.95 -14.89
CA ALA A 22 9.30 37.26 -14.37
C ALA A 22 8.86 36.56 -13.07
N LEU A 23 8.24 35.38 -13.22
CA LEU A 23 7.99 34.48 -12.11
C LEU A 23 9.33 33.83 -11.76
N SER A 24 9.86 34.18 -10.60
CA SER A 24 11.04 33.59 -9.99
C SER A 24 10.90 32.06 -10.01
N SER A 25 11.55 31.40 -10.98
CA SER A 25 11.69 29.95 -10.99
C SER A 25 12.64 29.57 -9.86
N GLN A 26 12.07 29.44 -8.67
CA GLN A 26 12.74 28.87 -7.53
C GLN A 26 12.97 27.41 -7.90
N SER A 27 14.17 27.10 -8.39
CA SER A 27 14.64 25.74 -8.57
C SER A 27 14.61 25.07 -7.21
N SER A 28 13.47 24.46 -6.87
CA SER A 28 13.42 23.47 -5.81
C SER A 28 14.37 22.37 -6.26
N SER A 29 15.58 22.37 -5.71
CA SER A 29 16.49 21.25 -5.83
C SER A 29 15.76 20.06 -5.22
N ALA A 30 15.11 19.27 -6.08
CA ALA A 30 14.48 18.04 -5.66
C ALA A 30 15.62 17.20 -5.09
N ALA A 31 15.52 16.89 -3.80
CA ALA A 31 16.44 15.95 -3.18
C ALA A 31 16.51 14.69 -4.06
N PRO A 32 17.70 14.13 -4.32
CA PRO A 32 17.81 12.94 -5.13
C PRO A 32 16.95 11.85 -4.49
N VAL A 33 15.86 11.48 -5.16
CA VAL A 33 15.11 10.28 -4.80
C VAL A 33 16.04 9.12 -5.11
N VAL A 34 16.66 8.58 -4.06
CA VAL A 34 17.43 7.33 -4.16
C VAL A 34 16.42 6.22 -4.42
N VAL A 35 16.14 5.97 -5.68
CA VAL A 35 15.36 4.80 -6.08
C VAL A 35 16.29 3.61 -5.93
N HIS A 36 16.05 2.76 -4.93
CA HIS A 36 16.70 1.45 -4.86
C HIS A 36 16.26 0.63 -6.07
N ARG A 37 17.04 0.70 -7.16
CA ARG A 37 16.83 -0.10 -8.36
C ARG A 37 17.42 -1.48 -8.10
N HIS A 38 16.56 -2.47 -7.90
CA HIS A 38 16.99 -3.86 -7.95
C HIS A 38 17.54 -4.12 -9.36
N ALA A 39 18.86 -4.35 -9.46
CA ALA A 39 19.44 -4.85 -10.70
C ALA A 39 18.75 -6.18 -11.01
N ALA A 40 18.14 -6.27 -12.20
CA ALA A 40 17.54 -7.52 -12.66
C ALA A 40 18.67 -8.54 -12.84
N THR A 41 18.92 -9.32 -11.81
CA THR A 41 19.75 -10.51 -11.93
C THR A 41 18.92 -11.54 -12.67
N ASN A 42 19.53 -12.28 -13.61
CA ASN A 42 18.93 -13.50 -14.18
C ASN A 42 18.92 -14.63 -13.14
N ALA A 43 18.51 -14.31 -11.90
CA ALA A 43 18.40 -15.27 -10.84
C ALA A 43 17.34 -16.30 -11.23
N LYS A 44 17.77 -17.55 -11.38
CA LYS A 44 16.88 -18.68 -11.60
C LYS A 44 15.90 -18.75 -10.43
N VAL A 45 14.61 -18.56 -10.71
CA VAL A 45 13.55 -18.76 -9.71
C VAL A 45 13.66 -20.19 -9.20
N PRO A 46 13.79 -20.41 -7.87
CA PRO A 46 13.85 -21.76 -7.32
C PRO A 46 12.61 -22.56 -7.70
N ALA A 47 12.82 -23.81 -8.08
CA ALA A 47 11.71 -24.73 -8.29
C ALA A 47 10.92 -24.85 -6.97
N GLY A 48 9.60 -24.73 -7.04
CA GLY A 48 8.72 -24.80 -5.86
C GLY A 48 8.35 -23.46 -5.20
N LEU A 49 8.95 -22.32 -5.60
CA LEU A 49 8.58 -21.02 -5.02
C LEU A 49 7.11 -20.64 -5.27
N ALA A 50 6.61 -20.84 -6.49
CA ALA A 50 5.23 -20.51 -6.84
C ALA A 50 4.20 -21.27 -5.96
N PRO A 51 4.34 -22.60 -5.77
CA PRO A 51 3.54 -23.35 -4.78
C PRO A 51 3.59 -22.76 -3.36
N PHE A 52 4.76 -22.36 -2.85
CA PHE A 52 4.86 -21.74 -1.53
C PHE A 52 4.03 -20.46 -1.44
N VAL A 53 4.16 -19.55 -2.42
CA VAL A 53 3.40 -18.30 -2.45
C VAL A 53 1.90 -18.56 -2.56
N ALA A 54 1.49 -19.55 -3.36
CA ALA A 54 0.08 -19.95 -3.48
C ALA A 54 -0.47 -20.47 -2.15
N ASN A 55 0.27 -21.34 -1.46
CA ASN A 55 -0.12 -21.90 -0.16
C ASN A 55 -0.25 -20.81 0.91
N ALA A 56 0.68 -19.85 0.95
CA ALA A 56 0.58 -18.71 1.86
C ALA A 56 -0.70 -17.89 1.60
N ARG A 57 -1.01 -17.58 0.34
CA ARG A 57 -2.22 -16.83 -0.04
C ARG A 57 -3.50 -17.56 0.36
N ILE A 58 -3.58 -18.87 0.09
CA ILE A 58 -4.76 -19.68 0.42
C ILE A 58 -4.94 -19.75 1.95
N ALA A 59 -3.88 -20.08 2.70
CA ALA A 59 -3.94 -20.22 4.15
C ALA A 59 -4.36 -18.93 4.88
N THR A 60 -3.99 -17.79 4.31
CA THR A 60 -4.24 -16.46 4.89
C THR A 60 -5.45 -15.74 4.29
N ALA A 61 -6.11 -16.29 3.27
CA ALA A 61 -7.22 -15.64 2.57
C ALA A 61 -8.35 -15.21 3.52
N LYS A 62 -8.62 -16.02 4.56
CA LYS A 62 -9.59 -15.75 5.63
C LYS A 62 -9.33 -14.45 6.42
N TYR A 63 -8.13 -13.90 6.33
CA TYR A 63 -7.73 -12.67 7.03
C TYR A 63 -7.78 -11.43 6.13
N SER A 64 -7.88 -11.59 4.81
CA SER A 64 -7.69 -10.53 3.80
C SER A 64 -8.39 -9.21 4.12
N THR A 65 -9.66 -9.25 4.54
CA THR A 65 -10.47 -8.08 4.93
C THR A 65 -11.08 -8.24 6.33
N ASN A 66 -10.57 -9.20 7.12
CA ASN A 66 -11.17 -9.61 8.39
C ASN A 66 -10.14 -9.61 9.53
N LEU A 67 -9.75 -8.41 9.96
CA LEU A 67 -8.88 -8.24 11.13
C LEU A 67 -9.46 -8.88 12.39
N GLY A 68 -10.80 -8.89 12.55
CA GLY A 68 -11.45 -9.56 13.67
C GLY A 68 -11.16 -11.06 13.71
N ARG A 69 -11.11 -11.72 12.55
CA ARG A 69 -10.74 -13.13 12.44
C ARG A 69 -9.27 -13.36 12.82
N ALA A 70 -8.36 -12.51 12.34
CA ALA A 70 -6.95 -12.60 12.73
C ALA A 70 -6.78 -12.48 14.26
N LYS A 71 -7.47 -11.53 14.90
CA LYS A 71 -7.42 -11.37 16.36
C LYS A 71 -7.92 -12.59 17.12
N ARG A 72 -9.00 -13.23 16.66
CA ARG A 72 -9.50 -14.48 17.26
C ARG A 72 -8.54 -15.65 17.08
N ASP A 73 -7.82 -15.68 15.97
CA ASP A 73 -6.82 -16.72 15.68
C ASP A 73 -5.46 -16.42 16.38
N GLY A 74 -5.40 -15.46 17.30
CA GLY A 74 -4.25 -15.19 18.18
C GLY A 74 -3.33 -14.05 17.76
N TYR A 75 -3.65 -13.34 16.67
CA TYR A 75 -2.84 -12.20 16.22
C TYR A 75 -3.17 -10.93 17.03
N THR A 76 -2.23 -10.50 17.85
CA THR A 76 -2.37 -9.32 18.72
C THR A 76 -1.48 -8.17 18.25
N VAL A 77 -1.87 -6.92 18.54
CA VAL A 77 -1.10 -5.74 18.12
C VAL A 77 0.29 -5.81 18.73
N VAL A 78 1.33 -5.72 17.88
CA VAL A 78 2.70 -5.45 18.34
C VAL A 78 2.73 -3.99 18.78
N VAL A 79 3.36 -3.69 19.92
CA VAL A 79 3.38 -2.37 20.59
C VAL A 79 3.72 -1.18 19.66
N THR A 80 4.30 -1.44 18.50
CA THR A 80 4.44 -0.50 17.37
C THR A 80 3.08 0.02 16.89
N ARG A 81 2.64 1.12 17.52
CA ARG A 81 1.71 2.08 16.91
C ARG A 81 2.23 2.38 15.50
N HIS A 82 1.33 2.34 14.51
CA HIS A 82 1.60 2.59 13.08
C HIS A 82 2.96 3.23 12.79
N ILE A 83 3.90 2.45 12.24
CA ILE A 83 5.09 3.02 11.63
C ILE A 83 4.65 3.48 10.22
N PRO A 84 4.89 4.75 9.85
CA PRO A 84 4.64 5.23 8.50
C PRO A 84 5.22 4.26 7.45
N ASP A 85 4.46 4.00 6.39
CA ASP A 85 4.82 3.12 5.27
C ASP A 85 5.02 1.62 5.58
N MET A 86 4.94 1.20 6.85
CA MET A 86 5.04 -0.22 7.25
C MET A 86 3.68 -0.88 7.50
N GLY A 87 2.65 -0.10 7.87
CA GLY A 87 1.33 -0.61 8.22
C GLY A 87 1.16 -0.90 9.71
N TRP A 88 0.22 -1.79 10.04
CA TRP A 88 -0.11 -2.22 11.40
C TRP A 88 0.22 -3.70 11.57
N HIS A 89 1.21 -3.98 12.41
CA HIS A 89 1.71 -5.33 12.66
C HIS A 89 0.92 -6.01 13.76
N PHE A 90 0.41 -7.21 13.45
CA PHE A 90 -0.24 -8.09 14.40
C PHE A 90 0.56 -9.39 14.47
N LEU A 91 1.07 -9.73 15.66
CA LEU A 91 1.91 -10.89 15.92
C LEU A 91 1.09 -12.00 16.59
N ASN A 92 1.32 -13.23 16.13
CA ASN A 92 0.96 -14.44 16.85
C ASN A 92 2.25 -15.10 17.38
N PRO A 93 2.57 -14.97 18.68
CA PRO A 93 3.82 -15.47 19.25
C PRO A 93 3.87 -17.00 19.34
N ALA A 94 2.76 -17.71 19.11
CA ALA A 94 2.75 -19.17 19.07
C ALA A 94 3.45 -19.74 17.82
N TYR A 95 3.67 -18.92 16.79
CA TYR A 95 4.32 -19.32 15.56
C TYR A 95 5.79 -18.88 15.58
N THR A 96 6.67 -19.76 16.06
CA THR A 96 8.11 -19.50 16.26
C THR A 96 9.02 -20.18 15.24
N LYS A 97 8.45 -20.88 14.25
CA LYS A 97 9.19 -21.60 13.21
C LYS A 97 8.68 -21.18 11.84
N PHE A 98 9.53 -21.29 10.83
CA PHE A 98 9.10 -21.09 9.45
C PHE A 98 8.10 -22.19 9.03
N ASP A 99 6.87 -21.75 8.76
CA ASP A 99 5.82 -22.54 8.12
C ASP A 99 5.08 -21.60 7.17
N VAL A 100 5.13 -21.87 5.87
CA VAL A 100 4.53 -21.04 4.82
C VAL A 100 3.04 -20.75 5.04
N THR A 101 2.33 -21.57 5.81
CA THR A 101 0.90 -21.40 6.08
C THR A 101 0.62 -20.64 7.38
N LYS A 102 1.66 -20.38 8.19
CA LYS A 102 1.56 -19.75 9.52
C LYS A 102 2.56 -18.59 9.65
N PRO A 103 2.34 -17.47 8.96
CA PRO A 103 3.14 -16.27 9.19
C PRO A 103 2.98 -15.80 10.64
N ALA A 104 4.09 -15.51 11.30
CA ALA A 104 4.09 -14.99 12.67
C ALA A 104 3.43 -13.61 12.73
N ILE A 105 3.58 -12.80 11.68
CA ILE A 105 3.06 -11.43 11.62
C ILE A 105 2.14 -11.26 10.42
N LEU A 106 0.99 -10.62 10.67
CA LEU A 106 0.09 -10.10 9.64
C LEU A 106 0.13 -8.58 9.66
N VAL A 107 0.30 -7.97 8.48
CA VAL A 107 0.39 -6.52 8.33
C VAL A 107 -0.86 -5.98 7.66
N TYR A 108 -1.53 -5.03 8.32
CA TYR A 108 -2.73 -4.40 7.80
C TYR A 108 -2.51 -2.92 7.48
N ALA A 109 -3.16 -2.46 6.42
CA ALA A 109 -3.37 -1.04 6.13
C ALA A 109 -4.86 -0.68 6.33
N LYS A 110 -5.12 0.55 6.77
CA LYS A 110 -6.49 1.10 6.74
C LYS A 110 -6.76 1.72 5.38
N ARG A 111 -7.91 1.38 4.80
CA ARG A 111 -8.51 2.04 3.64
C ARG A 111 -9.85 2.63 4.09
N GLY A 112 -9.83 3.88 4.53
CA GLY A 112 -10.97 4.48 5.23
C GLY A 112 -11.30 3.72 6.52
N ALA A 113 -12.54 3.22 6.64
CA ALA A 113 -12.99 2.42 7.78
C ALA A 113 -12.61 0.92 7.68
N GLN A 114 -12.10 0.47 6.53
CA GLN A 114 -11.81 -0.94 6.28
C GLN A 114 -10.36 -1.28 6.54
N TRP A 115 -10.13 -2.50 7.02
CA TRP A 115 -8.80 -3.09 7.18
C TRP A 115 -8.51 -4.02 6.02
N GLN A 116 -7.34 -3.85 5.41
CA GLN A 116 -6.85 -4.69 4.34
C GLN A 116 -5.52 -5.31 4.76
N LEU A 117 -5.42 -6.62 4.64
CA LEU A 117 -4.16 -7.34 4.77
C LEU A 117 -3.27 -7.02 3.56
N VAL A 118 -2.06 -6.52 3.83
CA VAL A 118 -1.13 -6.04 2.79
C VAL A 118 0.17 -6.83 2.75
N ALA A 119 0.56 -7.48 3.85
CA ALA A 119 1.72 -8.35 3.89
C ALA A 119 1.59 -9.46 4.96
N PHE A 120 2.45 -10.46 4.81
CA PHE A 120 2.68 -11.54 5.78
C PHE A 120 4.18 -11.57 6.05
N GLU A 121 4.57 -11.71 7.31
CA GLU A 121 5.99 -11.81 7.68
C GLU A 121 6.22 -13.06 8.53
N TRP A 122 7.34 -13.71 8.28
CA TRP A 122 7.82 -14.83 9.07
C TRP A 122 9.04 -14.36 9.84
N VAL A 123 8.99 -14.53 11.15
CA VAL A 123 10.10 -14.30 12.07
C VAL A 123 10.29 -15.61 12.81
N PHE A 124 11.51 -16.18 12.75
CA PHE A 124 11.86 -17.50 13.25
C PHE A 124 13.35 -17.54 13.60
#